data_AF-A0A7W2QAW8-F1
#
_entry.id   AF-A0A7W2QAW8-F1
#
_cell.length_a   1.000
_cell.length_b   1.000
_cell.length_c   1.000
_cell.angle_alpha   90.00
_cell.angle_beta   90.00
_cell.angle_gamma   90.00
#
_symmetry.space_group_name_H-M   'P 1'
#
loop_
_entity.id
_entity.type
_entity.pdbx_description
1 polymer ?
#
loop_
_entity_poly.entity_id
_entity_poly.type
_entity_poly.pdbx_seq_one_letter_code
_entity_poly.pdbx_strand_id
1 'polypeptide(L)'
;MPGKKKTPDQAAQAVILREAGFTLPAIASRLDISVSTAQRILKANKAIPGASTQALIEKAREELLASAFSLDAVQQTAASLVVEELALTHQIRTKLANAIEVLDPANPIVFRSLAAASTALKLTQDVTRRALPLEKLNQALDIEELPELKIHLMTDADVAEMRAQQRLEEAEHEGNLDGIEDELETLRWLDSRRLEQLQQHEDDIISEGSDLILPG
;
A
#
# COMPACT_ATOMS: atom_id res chain seq x y z
N MET A 1 34.20 -5.19 -62.63
CA MET A 1 32.85 -5.70 -62.28
C MET A 1 32.23 -4.75 -61.25
N PRO A 2 31.04 -4.19 -61.51
CA PRO A 2 30.45 -3.18 -60.63
C PRO A 2 29.84 -3.86 -59.40
N GLY A 3 30.16 -3.33 -58.21
CA GLY A 3 29.75 -3.90 -56.93
C GLY A 3 28.23 -3.84 -56.75
N LYS A 4 27.60 -5.00 -56.61
CA LYS A 4 26.20 -5.13 -56.15
C LYS A 4 26.06 -4.40 -54.82
N LYS A 5 25.27 -3.33 -54.80
CA LYS A 5 24.86 -2.65 -53.56
C LYS A 5 24.15 -3.68 -52.68
N LYS A 6 24.58 -3.79 -51.42
CA LYS A 6 23.92 -4.64 -50.42
C LYS A 6 22.48 -4.18 -50.27
N THR A 7 21.54 -5.10 -50.43
CA THR A 7 20.13 -4.85 -50.11
C THR A 7 20.05 -4.42 -48.63
N PRO A 8 19.36 -3.31 -48.30
CA PRO A 8 19.21 -2.82 -46.91
C PRO A 8 18.72 -3.90 -45.94
N ASP A 9 17.91 -4.83 -46.45
CA ASP A 9 17.35 -5.95 -45.72
C ASP A 9 18.40 -6.94 -45.18
N GLN A 10 19.44 -7.25 -45.98
CA GLN A 10 20.53 -8.14 -45.52
C GLN A 10 21.40 -7.50 -44.43
N ALA A 11 21.52 -6.16 -44.44
CA ALA A 11 22.27 -5.46 -43.42
C ALA A 11 21.54 -5.48 -42.07
N ALA A 12 20.22 -5.23 -42.08
CA ALA A 12 19.38 -5.31 -40.88
C ALA A 12 19.34 -6.72 -40.29
N GLN A 13 19.17 -7.75 -41.13
CA GLN A 13 19.16 -9.15 -40.68
C GLN A 13 20.50 -9.57 -40.05
N ALA A 14 21.64 -9.12 -40.59
CA ALA A 14 22.94 -9.38 -40.00
C ALA A 14 23.09 -8.76 -38.61
N VAL A 15 22.59 -7.53 -38.41
CA VAL A 15 22.61 -6.83 -37.12
C VAL A 15 21.74 -7.56 -36.11
N ILE A 16 20.50 -7.91 -36.47
CA ILE A 16 19.58 -8.65 -35.58
C ILE A 16 20.19 -9.99 -35.14
N LEU A 17 20.72 -10.77 -36.09
CA LEU A 17 21.36 -12.05 -35.77
C LEU A 17 22.59 -11.85 -34.86
N ARG A 18 23.36 -10.76 -35.06
CA ARG A 18 24.50 -10.44 -34.21
C ARG A 18 24.06 -10.08 -32.80
N GLU A 19 23.06 -9.21 -32.66
CA GLU A 19 22.52 -8.79 -31.37
C GLU A 19 21.81 -9.93 -30.62
N ALA A 20 21.33 -10.95 -31.34
CA ALA A 20 20.81 -12.20 -30.79
C ALA A 20 21.90 -13.21 -30.38
N GLY A 21 23.19 -12.86 -30.55
CA GLY A 21 24.32 -13.66 -30.06
C GLY A 21 24.97 -14.58 -31.10
N PHE A 22 24.57 -14.54 -32.38
CA PHE A 22 25.18 -15.39 -33.40
C PHE A 22 26.63 -14.96 -33.73
N THR A 23 27.48 -15.95 -34.01
CA THR A 23 28.89 -15.75 -34.38
C THR A 23 29.02 -15.31 -35.85
N LEU A 24 30.11 -14.62 -36.19
CA LEU A 24 30.34 -14.13 -37.56
C LEU A 24 30.24 -15.23 -38.64
N PRO A 25 30.83 -16.42 -38.46
CA PRO A 25 30.71 -17.51 -39.44
C PRO A 25 29.28 -18.03 -39.58
N ALA A 26 28.52 -18.09 -38.49
CA ALA A 26 27.11 -18.50 -38.52
C ALA A 26 26.23 -17.50 -39.27
N ILE A 27 26.47 -16.19 -39.08
CA ILE A 27 25.76 -15.13 -39.82
C ILE A 27 26.10 -15.18 -41.31
N ALA A 28 27.38 -15.37 -41.64
CA ALA A 28 27.86 -15.48 -43.02
C ALA A 28 27.22 -16.67 -43.75
N SER A 29 27.17 -17.83 -43.09
CA SER A 29 26.52 -19.03 -43.63
C SER A 29 25.00 -18.87 -43.78
N ARG A 30 24.33 -18.19 -42.84
CA ARG A 30 22.87 -18.05 -42.82
C ARG A 30 22.34 -17.02 -43.82
N LEU A 31 23.14 -16.00 -44.12
CA LEU A 31 22.79 -14.95 -45.08
C LEU A 31 23.40 -15.17 -46.47
N ASP A 32 24.08 -16.30 -46.68
CA ASP A 32 24.79 -16.66 -47.91
C ASP A 32 25.76 -15.56 -48.38
N ILE A 33 26.58 -15.05 -47.46
CA ILE A 33 27.58 -14.01 -47.72
C ILE A 33 28.96 -14.43 -47.19
N SER A 34 30.02 -13.83 -47.73
CA SER A 34 31.37 -14.07 -47.19
C SER A 34 31.52 -13.50 -45.77
N VAL A 35 32.38 -14.13 -44.97
CA VAL A 35 32.68 -13.69 -43.59
C VAL A 35 33.21 -12.25 -43.56
N SER A 36 34.04 -11.85 -44.53
CA SER A 36 34.53 -10.46 -44.67
C SER A 36 33.40 -9.47 -44.98
N THR A 37 32.39 -9.91 -45.73
CA THR A 37 31.20 -9.13 -46.07
C THR A 37 30.31 -8.94 -44.84
N ALA A 38 30.11 -9.97 -44.02
CA ALA A 38 29.40 -9.89 -42.74
C ALA A 38 30.14 -8.98 -41.75
N GLN A 39 31.46 -9.13 -41.60
CA GLN A 39 32.29 -8.30 -40.73
C GLN A 39 32.18 -6.81 -41.06
N ARG A 40 32.18 -6.45 -42.35
CA ARG A 40 32.05 -5.06 -42.79
C ARG A 40 30.67 -4.47 -42.48
N ILE A 41 29.60 -5.26 -42.58
CA ILE A 41 28.22 -4.82 -42.24
C ILE A 41 28.12 -4.55 -40.74
N LEU A 42 28.58 -5.49 -39.93
CA LEU A 42 28.46 -5.40 -38.47
C LEU A 42 29.30 -4.24 -37.91
N LYS A 43 30.51 -4.01 -38.44
CA LYS A 43 31.33 -2.85 -38.06
C LYS A 43 30.69 -1.52 -38.44
N ALA A 44 30.08 -1.42 -39.63
CA ALA A 44 29.40 -0.20 -40.07
C ALA A 44 28.19 0.14 -39.20
N ASN A 45 27.49 -0.88 -38.68
CA ASN A 45 26.30 -0.73 -37.85
C ASN A 45 26.59 -0.85 -36.33
N LYS A 46 27.86 -0.93 -35.92
CA LYS A 46 28.28 -1.06 -34.50
C LYS A 46 27.59 -2.20 -33.73
N ALA A 47 27.20 -3.28 -34.41
CA ALA A 47 26.44 -4.37 -33.80
C ALA A 47 27.32 -5.23 -32.87
N ILE A 48 26.91 -5.33 -31.60
CA ILE A 48 27.62 -6.07 -30.55
C ILE A 48 26.95 -7.45 -30.36
N PRO A 49 27.73 -8.54 -30.25
CA PRO A 49 27.16 -9.87 -29.99
C PRO A 49 26.35 -9.88 -28.69
N GLY A 50 25.10 -10.31 -28.76
CA GLY A 50 24.26 -10.50 -27.56
C GLY A 50 23.74 -9.19 -26.93
N ALA A 51 23.83 -8.05 -27.62
CA ALA A 51 23.33 -6.78 -27.08
C ALA A 51 21.82 -6.80 -26.78
N SER A 52 21.01 -7.42 -27.65
CA SER A 52 19.56 -7.53 -27.44
C SER A 52 19.24 -8.45 -26.25
N THR A 53 19.99 -9.55 -26.10
CA THR A 53 19.84 -10.47 -24.97
C THR A 53 20.28 -9.81 -23.67
N GLN A 54 21.36 -9.02 -23.68
CA GLN A 54 21.80 -8.27 -22.52
C GLN A 54 20.79 -7.19 -22.11
N ALA A 55 20.21 -6.47 -23.07
CA ALA A 55 19.18 -5.46 -22.81
C ALA A 55 17.89 -6.08 -22.23
N LEU A 56 17.48 -7.26 -22.71
CA LEU A 56 16.35 -8.00 -22.15
C LEU A 56 16.64 -8.52 -20.72
N ILE A 57 17.87 -8.98 -20.46
CA ILE A 57 18.31 -9.42 -19.13
C ILE A 57 18.33 -8.23 -18.15
N GLU A 58 18.84 -7.08 -18.57
CA GLU A 58 18.85 -5.89 -17.70
C GLU A 58 17.45 -5.34 -17.47
N LYS A 59 16.58 -5.32 -18.49
CA LYS A 59 15.18 -4.94 -18.29
C LYS A 59 14.46 -5.87 -17.32
N ALA A 60 14.65 -7.19 -17.43
CA ALA A 60 14.08 -8.15 -16.49
C ALA A 60 14.64 -7.96 -15.07
N ARG A 61 15.91 -7.57 -14.93
CA ARG A 61 16.52 -7.24 -13.63
C ARG A 61 15.95 -5.95 -13.05
N GLU A 62 15.78 -4.92 -13.87
CA GLU A 62 15.15 -3.65 -13.48
C GLU A 62 13.69 -3.86 -13.06
N GLU A 63 12.93 -4.67 -13.79
CA GLU A 63 11.55 -5.04 -13.44
C GLU A 63 11.49 -5.86 -12.14
N LEU A 64 12.45 -6.77 -11.92
CA LEU A 64 12.57 -7.53 -10.67
C LEU A 64 12.85 -6.59 -9.49
N LEU A 65 13.78 -5.64 -9.65
CA LEU A 65 14.08 -4.66 -8.60
C LEU A 65 12.88 -3.73 -8.36
N ALA A 66 12.23 -3.25 -9.42
CA ALA A 66 11.05 -2.39 -9.31
C ALA A 66 9.87 -3.09 -8.63
N SER A 67 9.64 -4.38 -8.92
CA SER A 67 8.60 -5.17 -8.29
C SER A 67 8.94 -5.58 -6.84
N ALA A 68 10.21 -5.88 -6.55
CA ALA A 68 10.65 -6.24 -5.20
C ALA A 68 10.62 -5.06 -4.21
N PHE A 69 10.80 -3.82 -4.69
CA PHE A 69 10.78 -2.61 -3.85
C PHE A 69 9.50 -1.79 -3.96
N SER A 70 8.54 -2.18 -4.81
CA SER A 70 7.22 -1.56 -4.87
C SER A 70 6.31 -2.14 -3.80
N LEU A 71 5.84 -1.29 -2.88
CA LEU A 71 4.90 -1.69 -1.83
C LEU A 71 3.63 -2.32 -2.41
N ASP A 72 3.09 -1.75 -3.49
CA ASP A 72 1.88 -2.24 -4.15
C ASP A 72 2.10 -3.62 -4.79
N ALA A 73 3.23 -3.84 -5.46
CA ALA A 73 3.56 -5.13 -6.06
C ALA A 73 3.78 -6.22 -5.00
N VAL A 74 4.42 -5.87 -3.88
CA VAL A 74 4.59 -6.77 -2.73
C VAL A 74 3.24 -7.11 -2.09
N GLN A 75 2.35 -6.13 -1.92
CA GLN A 75 1.01 -6.35 -1.39
C GLN A 75 0.16 -7.26 -2.29
N GLN A 76 0.18 -7.04 -3.61
CA GLN A 76 -0.51 -7.91 -4.57
C GLN A 76 0.04 -9.34 -4.54
N THR A 77 1.36 -9.49 -4.48
CA THR A 77 2.00 -10.81 -4.40
C THR A 77 1.64 -11.52 -3.09
N ALA A 78 1.69 -10.81 -1.96
CA ALA A 78 1.28 -11.35 -0.67
C ALA A 78 -0.20 -11.76 -0.67
N ALA A 79 -1.10 -10.95 -1.26
CA ALA A 79 -2.51 -11.28 -1.40
C ALA A 79 -2.73 -12.55 -2.25
N SER A 80 -2.00 -12.70 -3.36
CA SER A 80 -2.06 -13.90 -4.20
C SER A 80 -1.63 -15.15 -3.43
N LEU A 81 -0.51 -15.07 -2.71
CA LEU A 81 0.01 -16.18 -1.91
C LEU A 81 -0.97 -16.59 -0.80
N VAL A 82 -1.63 -15.61 -0.17
CA VAL A 82 -2.69 -15.87 0.81
C VAL A 82 -3.86 -16.61 0.18
N VAL A 83 -4.32 -16.19 -1.00
CA VAL A 83 -5.45 -16.83 -1.70
C VAL A 83 -5.10 -18.27 -2.08
N GLU A 84 -3.88 -18.51 -2.56
CA GLU A 84 -3.37 -19.85 -2.87
C GLU A 84 -3.30 -20.76 -1.64
N GLU A 85 -2.78 -20.25 -0.52
CA GLU A 85 -2.69 -20.97 0.75
C GLU A 85 -4.08 -21.38 1.28
N LEU A 86 -5.08 -20.49 1.14
CA LEU A 86 -6.46 -20.79 1.51
C LEU A 86 -7.06 -21.88 0.61
N ALA A 87 -6.80 -21.84 -0.70
CA ALA A 87 -7.25 -22.85 -1.65
C ALA A 87 -6.63 -24.23 -1.35
N LEU A 88 -5.34 -24.28 -1.07
CA LEU A 88 -4.64 -25.51 -0.68
C LEU A 88 -5.17 -26.07 0.64
N THR A 89 -5.35 -25.21 1.64
CA THR A 89 -5.93 -25.62 2.93
C THR A 89 -7.33 -26.20 2.76
N HIS A 90 -8.16 -25.60 1.91
CA HIS A 90 -9.50 -26.12 1.59
C HIS A 90 -9.43 -27.50 0.91
N GLN A 91 -8.50 -27.68 -0.04
CA GLN A 91 -8.30 -28.96 -0.71
C GLN A 91 -7.85 -30.06 0.26
N ILE A 92 -6.89 -29.75 1.15
CA ILE A 92 -6.41 -30.67 2.19
C ILE A 92 -7.57 -31.09 3.09
N ARG A 93 -8.37 -30.13 3.58
CA ARG A 93 -9.54 -30.41 4.44
C ARG A 93 -10.56 -31.31 3.75
N THR A 94 -10.88 -31.03 2.49
CA THR A 94 -11.82 -31.84 1.70
C THR A 94 -11.30 -33.27 1.51
N LYS A 95 -10.02 -33.43 1.19
CA LYS A 95 -9.41 -34.76 1.03
C LYS A 95 -9.36 -35.53 2.35
N LEU A 96 -9.07 -34.87 3.47
CA LEU A 96 -9.11 -35.47 4.79
C LEU A 96 -10.53 -35.89 5.17
N ALA A 97 -11.55 -35.05 4.91
CA ALA A 97 -12.95 -35.39 5.17
C ALA A 97 -13.37 -36.65 4.39
N ASN A 98 -13.09 -36.70 3.08
CA ASN A 98 -13.37 -37.85 2.24
C ASN A 98 -12.61 -39.10 2.70
N ALA A 99 -11.36 -38.94 3.16
CA ALA A 99 -10.58 -40.06 3.69
C ALA A 99 -11.21 -40.61 4.98
N ILE A 100 -11.68 -39.74 5.87
CA ILE A 100 -12.33 -40.13 7.14
C ILE A 100 -13.62 -40.91 6.90
N GLU A 101 -14.41 -40.57 5.88
CA GLU A 101 -15.66 -41.27 5.53
C GLU A 101 -15.46 -42.74 5.15
N VAL A 102 -14.27 -43.11 4.65
CA VAL A 102 -13.96 -44.47 4.18
C VAL A 102 -13.27 -45.31 5.26
N LEU A 103 -12.94 -44.72 6.42
CA LEU A 103 -12.24 -45.43 7.50
C LEU A 103 -13.18 -46.40 8.23
N ASP A 104 -12.73 -47.64 8.41
CA ASP A 104 -13.44 -48.65 9.20
C ASP A 104 -13.13 -48.50 10.70
N PRO A 105 -14.11 -48.07 11.53
CA PRO A 105 -13.90 -47.86 12.95
C PRO A 105 -13.57 -49.14 13.73
N ALA A 106 -13.79 -50.33 13.15
CA ALA A 106 -13.41 -51.59 13.77
C ALA A 106 -11.90 -51.88 13.67
N ASN A 107 -11.15 -51.17 12.81
CA ASN A 107 -9.73 -51.38 12.61
C ASN A 107 -8.87 -50.43 13.46
N PRO A 108 -8.05 -50.93 14.40
CA PRO A 108 -7.20 -50.09 15.26
C PRO A 108 -6.19 -49.19 14.52
N ILE A 109 -5.82 -49.51 13.27
CA ILE A 109 -4.94 -48.69 12.42
C ILE A 109 -5.61 -47.35 12.09
N VAL A 110 -6.94 -47.28 12.08
CA VAL A 110 -7.71 -46.07 11.80
C VAL A 110 -7.43 -44.97 12.82
N PHE A 111 -7.21 -45.30 14.09
CA PHE A 111 -6.86 -44.29 15.10
C PHE A 111 -5.53 -43.58 14.79
N ARG A 112 -4.56 -44.26 14.18
CA ARG A 112 -3.30 -43.63 13.73
C ARG A 112 -3.54 -42.70 12.55
N SER A 113 -4.39 -43.09 11.61
CA SER A 113 -4.76 -42.23 10.48
C SER A 113 -5.54 -40.99 10.93
N LEU A 114 -6.42 -41.13 11.93
CA LEU A 114 -7.14 -40.01 12.54
C LEU A 114 -6.21 -39.06 13.30
N ALA A 115 -5.23 -39.58 14.06
CA ALA A 115 -4.23 -38.76 14.72
C ALA A 115 -3.37 -37.98 13.70
N ALA A 116 -3.00 -38.60 12.58
CA ALA A 116 -2.29 -37.94 11.49
C ALA A 116 -3.15 -36.85 10.83
N ALA A 117 -4.44 -37.14 10.55
CA ALA A 117 -5.39 -36.18 10.00
C ALA A 117 -5.61 -34.98 10.94
N SER A 118 -5.77 -35.23 12.24
CA SER A 118 -5.88 -34.18 13.26
C SER A 118 -4.63 -33.30 13.33
N THR A 119 -3.44 -33.91 13.16
CA THR A 119 -2.17 -33.16 13.15
C THR A 119 -2.06 -32.28 11.91
N ALA A 120 -2.43 -32.80 10.73
CA ALA A 120 -2.45 -32.02 9.49
C ALA A 120 -3.44 -30.85 9.57
N LEU A 121 -4.63 -31.05 10.15
CA LEU A 121 -5.61 -29.98 10.39
C LEU A 121 -5.08 -28.91 11.35
N LYS A 122 -4.44 -29.31 12.46
CA LYS A 122 -3.82 -28.38 13.40
C LYS A 122 -2.72 -27.55 12.74
N LEU A 123 -1.81 -28.21 12.02
CA LEU A 123 -0.68 -27.52 11.36
C LEU A 123 -1.17 -26.51 10.32
N THR A 124 -2.13 -26.89 9.47
CA THR A 124 -2.71 -25.96 8.49
C THR A 124 -3.40 -24.78 9.17
N GLN A 125 -4.16 -25.02 10.25
CA GLN A 125 -4.80 -23.95 11.01
C GLN A 125 -3.80 -23.00 11.70
N ASP A 126 -2.72 -23.53 12.27
CA ASP A 126 -1.66 -22.73 12.91
C ASP A 126 -0.92 -21.86 11.89
N VAL A 127 -0.64 -22.40 10.70
CA VAL A 127 -0.03 -21.67 9.58
C VAL A 127 -0.98 -20.57 9.08
N THR A 128 -2.26 -20.88 8.83
CA THR A 128 -3.23 -19.89 8.37
C THR A 128 -3.39 -18.74 9.37
N ARG A 129 -3.46 -19.01 10.68
CA ARG A 129 -3.56 -17.97 11.71
C ARG A 129 -2.32 -17.07 11.80
N ARG A 130 -1.13 -17.60 11.51
CA ARG A 130 0.12 -16.82 11.51
C ARG A 130 0.28 -16.01 10.23
N ALA A 131 -0.07 -16.59 9.08
CA ALA A 131 0.00 -15.93 7.77
C ALA A 131 -1.05 -14.84 7.61
N LEU A 132 -2.23 -15.04 8.20
CA LEU A 132 -3.31 -14.07 8.27
C LEU A 132 -3.57 -13.70 9.73
N PRO A 133 -2.83 -12.73 10.29
CA PRO A 133 -3.06 -12.26 11.64
C PRO A 133 -4.33 -11.40 11.67
N LEU A 134 -5.50 -12.06 11.61
CA LEU A 134 -6.83 -11.43 11.69
C LEU A 134 -6.95 -10.55 12.95
N GLU A 135 -6.28 -10.96 14.02
CA GLU A 135 -6.20 -10.23 15.29
C GLU A 135 -5.43 -8.90 15.15
N LYS A 136 -4.36 -8.87 14.35
CA LYS A 136 -3.60 -7.63 14.07
C LYS A 136 -4.30 -6.75 13.04
N LEU A 137 -5.03 -7.35 12.10
CA LEU A 137 -5.89 -6.60 11.16
C LEU A 137 -6.99 -5.85 11.91
N ASN A 138 -7.61 -6.48 12.91
CA ASN A 138 -8.58 -5.80 13.77
C ASN A 138 -7.92 -4.66 14.58
N GLN A 139 -6.74 -4.88 15.16
CA GLN A 139 -5.99 -3.82 15.87
C GLN A 139 -5.53 -2.67 14.96
N ALA A 140 -5.25 -2.94 13.68
CA ALA A 140 -4.87 -1.92 12.70
C ALA A 140 -6.06 -1.11 12.16
N LEU A 141 -7.30 -1.58 12.38
CA LEU A 141 -8.51 -0.80 12.13
C LEU A 141 -8.84 0.11 13.31
N ASP A 142 -8.39 -0.25 14.52
CA ASP A 142 -8.43 0.58 15.74
C ASP A 142 -7.23 1.54 15.82
N ILE A 143 -6.88 2.22 14.72
CA ILE A 143 -5.92 3.33 14.81
C ILE A 143 -6.62 4.43 15.61
N GLU A 144 -6.30 4.54 16.90
CA GLU A 144 -6.61 5.72 17.70
C GLU A 144 -6.05 6.94 16.96
N GLU A 145 -6.93 7.86 16.57
CA GLU A 145 -6.53 9.13 15.96
C GLU A 145 -5.49 9.80 16.86
N LEU A 146 -4.32 10.11 16.29
CA LEU A 146 -3.31 10.85 17.05
C LEU A 146 -3.91 12.18 17.52
N PRO A 147 -3.73 12.56 18.80
CA PRO A 147 -4.24 13.82 19.29
C PRO A 147 -3.63 14.99 18.50
N GLU A 148 -4.48 15.80 17.88
CA GLU A 148 -4.05 16.99 17.17
C GLU A 148 -3.69 18.11 18.15
N LEU A 149 -2.47 18.64 18.06
CA LEU A 149 -2.08 19.85 18.79
C LEU A 149 -2.66 21.08 18.07
N LYS A 150 -3.71 21.67 18.64
CA LYS A 150 -4.29 22.93 18.14
C LYS A 150 -3.74 24.11 18.95
N ILE A 151 -3.05 25.03 18.28
CA ILE A 151 -2.52 26.26 18.89
C ILE A 151 -3.49 27.41 18.56
N HIS A 152 -4.10 28.00 19.59
CA HIS A 152 -5.00 29.14 19.48
C HIS A 152 -4.38 30.38 20.13
N LEU A 153 -4.61 31.55 19.55
CA LEU A 153 -4.27 32.84 20.18
C LEU A 153 -5.35 33.18 21.20
N MET A 154 -4.97 33.29 22.46
CA MET A 154 -5.89 33.63 23.54
C MET A 154 -6.15 35.13 23.59
N THR A 155 -7.42 35.50 23.74
CA THR A 155 -7.81 36.88 24.05
C THR A 155 -7.70 37.13 25.56
N ASP A 156 -7.72 38.40 25.98
CA ASP A 156 -7.68 38.76 27.42
C ASP A 156 -8.86 38.15 28.20
N ALA A 157 -10.02 37.96 27.55
CA ALA A 157 -11.18 37.29 28.14
C ALA A 157 -10.92 35.79 28.37
N ASP A 158 -10.29 35.12 27.41
CA ASP A 158 -9.93 33.70 27.53
C ASP A 158 -8.87 33.48 28.63
N VAL A 159 -7.95 34.44 28.78
CA VAL A 159 -6.97 34.43 29.88
C VAL A 159 -7.67 34.63 31.22
N ALA A 160 -8.63 35.55 31.33
CA ALA A 160 -9.38 35.78 32.56
C ALA A 160 -10.19 34.54 32.99
N GLU A 161 -10.83 33.86 32.05
CA GLU A 161 -11.55 32.61 32.28
C GLU A 161 -10.60 31.48 32.71
N MET A 162 -9.47 31.30 32.01
CA MET A 162 -8.47 30.31 32.42
C MET A 162 -7.96 30.56 33.84
N ARG A 163 -7.74 31.84 34.20
CA ARG A 163 -7.27 32.21 35.54
C ARG A 163 -8.33 31.98 36.61
N ALA A 164 -9.60 32.22 36.31
CA ALA A 164 -10.71 31.90 37.22
C ALA A 164 -10.85 30.39 37.41
N GLN A 165 -10.73 29.62 36.33
CA GLN A 165 -10.75 28.15 36.37
C GLN A 165 -9.60 27.58 37.20
N GLN A 166 -8.38 28.13 37.08
CA GLN A 166 -7.24 27.74 37.91
C GLN A 166 -7.47 28.03 39.40
N ARG A 167 -8.03 29.19 39.75
CA ARG A 167 -8.34 29.53 41.15
C ARG A 167 -9.46 28.65 41.73
N LEU A 168 -10.43 28.26 40.89
CA LEU A 168 -11.47 27.29 41.25
C LEU A 168 -10.83 25.93 41.58
N GLU A 169 -9.99 25.40 40.69
CA GLU A 169 -9.29 24.12 40.89
C GLU A 169 -8.40 24.14 42.15
N GLU A 170 -7.72 25.27 42.41
CA GLU A 170 -6.95 25.48 43.63
C GLU A 170 -7.85 25.50 44.89
N ALA A 171 -8.97 26.21 44.86
CA ALA A 171 -9.92 26.27 45.97
C ALA A 171 -10.58 24.90 46.24
N GLU A 172 -10.88 24.12 45.20
CA GLU A 172 -11.35 22.74 45.29
C GLU A 172 -10.29 21.83 45.92
N HIS A 173 -9.03 21.98 45.52
CA HIS A 173 -7.93 21.21 46.08
C HIS A 173 -7.67 21.53 47.57
N GLU A 174 -7.80 22.80 47.95
CA GLU A 174 -7.62 23.28 49.32
C GLU A 174 -8.87 23.06 50.21
N GLY A 175 -10.02 22.69 49.62
CA GLY A 175 -11.28 22.50 50.32
C GLY A 175 -11.91 23.82 50.81
N ASN A 176 -11.58 24.95 50.17
CA ASN A 176 -12.10 26.27 50.51
C ASN A 176 -13.46 26.51 49.83
N LEU A 177 -14.55 26.21 50.54
CA LEU A 177 -15.92 26.33 50.01
C LEU A 177 -16.29 27.77 49.59
N ASP A 178 -15.86 28.77 50.35
CA ASP A 178 -16.14 30.18 50.04
C ASP A 178 -15.40 30.60 48.75
N GLY A 179 -14.16 30.14 48.58
CA GLY A 179 -13.37 30.39 47.36
C GLY A 179 -13.93 29.70 46.12
N ILE A 180 -14.56 28.53 46.28
CA ILE A 180 -15.26 27.85 45.17
C ILE A 180 -16.48 28.65 44.73
N GLU A 181 -17.28 29.16 45.69
CA GLU A 181 -18.47 29.94 45.40
C GLU A 181 -18.13 31.26 44.68
N ASP A 182 -17.12 31.99 45.17
CA ASP A 182 -16.65 33.25 44.58
C ASP A 182 -16.15 33.08 43.12
N GLU A 183 -15.40 32.02 42.84
CA GLU A 183 -14.87 31.78 41.49
C GLU A 183 -15.95 31.24 40.53
N LEU A 184 -16.92 30.46 41.02
CA LEU A 184 -18.10 30.08 40.23
C LEU A 184 -18.95 31.29 39.84
N GLU A 185 -19.13 32.26 40.74
CA GLU A 185 -19.79 33.53 40.41
C GLU A 185 -19.00 34.33 39.37
N THR A 186 -17.67 34.35 39.50
CA THR A 186 -16.77 35.01 38.55
C THR A 186 -16.89 34.41 37.14
N LEU A 187 -16.93 33.07 37.02
CA LEU A 187 -17.13 32.38 35.75
C LEU A 187 -18.51 32.67 35.14
N ARG A 188 -19.57 32.68 35.95
CA ARG A 188 -20.93 33.04 35.49
C ARG A 188 -21.01 34.48 34.96
N TRP A 189 -20.31 35.40 35.62
CA TRP A 189 -20.24 36.80 35.18
C TRP A 189 -19.51 36.95 33.85
N LEU A 190 -18.39 36.23 33.66
CA LEU A 190 -17.65 36.21 32.40
C LEU A 190 -18.49 35.64 31.24
N ASP A 191 -19.23 34.54 31.49
CA ASP A 191 -20.10 33.91 30.50
C ASP A 191 -21.28 34.82 30.11
N SER A 192 -21.89 35.49 31.10
CA SER A 192 -22.94 36.49 30.85
C SER A 192 -22.46 37.62 29.95
N ARG A 193 -21.23 38.14 30.18
CA ARG A 193 -20.64 39.16 29.31
C ARG A 193 -20.33 38.66 27.90
N ARG A 194 -19.90 37.41 27.75
CA ARG A 194 -19.65 36.80 26.44
C ARG A 194 -20.94 36.70 25.63
N LEU A 195 -22.05 36.31 26.27
CA LEU A 195 -23.38 36.28 25.65
C LEU A 195 -23.87 37.66 25.23
N GLU A 196 -23.67 38.69 26.05
CA GLU A 196 -24.01 40.08 25.71
C GLU A 196 -23.21 40.59 24.50
N GLN A 197 -21.92 40.26 24.40
CA GLN A 197 -21.07 40.64 23.26
C GLN A 197 -21.49 39.94 21.96
N LEU A 198 -21.91 38.67 22.03
CA LEU A 198 -22.41 37.93 20.87
C LEU A 198 -23.76 38.50 20.37
N GLN A 199 -24.66 38.87 21.28
CA GLN A 199 -25.95 39.48 20.94
C GLN A 199 -25.78 40.86 20.27
N GLN A 200 -24.82 41.67 20.73
CA GLN A 200 -24.50 42.96 20.10
C GLN A 200 -23.94 42.81 18.68
N HIS A 201 -23.25 41.71 18.37
CA HIS A 201 -22.71 41.46 17.04
C HIS A 201 -23.76 40.97 16.02
N GLU A 202 -24.86 40.36 16.47
CA GLU A 202 -25.96 39.94 15.59
C GLU A 202 -26.87 41.10 15.16
N ASP A 203 -27.02 42.14 15.99
CA ASP A 203 -27.87 43.31 15.71
C ASP A 203 -27.26 44.31 14.70
N ASP A 204 -25.96 44.21 14.39
CA ASP A 204 -25.25 45.10 13.45
C ASP A 204 -25.20 44.57 12.00
N ILE A 205 -25.87 43.45 11.70
CA ILE A 205 -25.97 42.92 10.32
C ILE A 205 -27.05 43.68 9.53
N ILE A 206 -26.67 44.80 8.90
CA ILE A 206 -27.50 45.47 7.89
C ILE A 206 -27.61 44.54 6.67
N SER A 207 -28.76 43.89 6.52
CA SER A 207 -29.11 43.15 5.31
C SER A 207 -29.45 44.16 4.21
N GLU A 208 -28.51 44.47 3.31
CA GLU A 208 -28.83 45.25 2.10
C GLU A 208 -29.81 44.44 1.23
N GLY A 209 -31.09 44.83 1.29
CA GLY A 209 -32.17 44.26 0.50
C GLY A 209 -31.88 44.39 -0.99
N SER A 210 -31.73 43.25 -1.65
CA SER A 210 -31.57 43.17 -3.10
C SER A 210 -32.95 43.31 -3.76
N ASP A 211 -33.32 44.52 -4.16
CA ASP A 211 -34.48 44.75 -5.02
C ASP A 211 -34.21 44.14 -6.42
N LEU A 212 -34.76 42.95 -6.64
CA LEU A 212 -34.81 42.32 -7.97
C LEU A 212 -35.86 43.04 -8.83
N ILE A 213 -35.40 43.98 -9.64
CA ILE A 213 -36.15 44.51 -10.78
C ILE A 213 -36.32 43.38 -11.81
N LEU A 214 -37.54 42.85 -11.92
CA LEU A 214 -37.93 41.97 -13.04
C LEU A 214 -38.14 42.82 -14.31
N PRO A 215 -37.53 42.47 -15.46
CA PRO A 215 -37.86 43.14 -16.71
C PRO A 215 -39.13 42.50 -17.31
N GLY A 216 -40.12 43.34 -17.60
CA GLY A 216 -41.18 43.08 -18.58
C GLY A 216 -40.81 43.66 -19.94
#